data_AF-A0A5C6PT57-F1
#
_entry.id   AF-A0A5C6PT57-F1
#
_cell.length_a   1.000
_cell.length_b   1.000
_cell.length_c   1.000
_cell.angle_alpha   90.00
_cell.angle_beta   90.00
_cell.angle_gamma   90.00
#
_symmetry.space_group_name_H-M   'P 1'
#
loop_
_entity.id
_entity.type
_entity.pdbx_description
1 polymer ?
#
loop_
_entity_poly.entity_id
_entity_poly.type
_entity_poly.pdbx_seq_one_letter_code
_entity_poly.pdbx_strand_id
1 'polypeptide(L)'
;MLTLLVCLSLCVYSQGSPLGCRWLDDKFRLYSQNSLELLDTMVNNSTNSSVEPEEMVIFPQELYRQTFNASAEDKLALAAQIMNETVALLMEDHSGASWDEKQVENVINVLTQQADNLQACMVSPGHKRSEEVERYFNRLSNHILKKMDYSAAAWELIREEIETLLMQTHLLVSTLLSTP
;
A
#
# COMPACT_ATOMS: atom_id res chain seq x y z
N MET A 1 1.56 51.71 2.87
CA MET A 1 0.63 50.64 3.29
C MET A 1 -0.20 50.22 2.10
N LEU A 2 0.20 49.15 1.42
CA LEU A 2 -0.69 48.20 0.73
C LEU A 2 0.14 46.97 0.31
N THR A 3 0.99 46.50 1.22
CA THR A 3 1.60 45.17 1.19
C THR A 3 0.56 44.18 1.73
N LEU A 4 -0.51 43.90 0.97
CA LEU A 4 -1.56 42.92 1.31
C LEU A 4 -2.56 42.74 0.14
N LEU A 5 -2.05 42.45 -1.05
CA LEU A 5 -2.80 41.81 -2.13
C LEU A 5 -1.97 40.58 -2.53
N VAL A 6 -1.93 39.58 -1.64
CA VAL A 6 -2.71 38.34 -1.84
C VAL A 6 -2.27 37.70 -3.16
N CYS A 7 -1.14 36.99 -3.20
CA CYS A 7 -1.06 35.54 -2.94
C CYS A 7 -2.13 34.68 -3.65
N LEU A 8 -2.73 35.18 -4.72
CA LEU A 8 -3.63 34.45 -5.59
C LEU A 8 -2.94 34.31 -6.95
N SER A 9 -2.48 33.08 -7.27
CA SER A 9 -2.44 32.49 -8.64
C SER A 9 -1.22 31.63 -9.00
N LEU A 10 -0.47 31.05 -8.04
CA LEU A 10 0.48 29.97 -8.38
C LEU A 10 0.42 28.72 -7.49
N CYS A 11 -0.57 28.60 -6.60
CA CYS A 11 -0.98 27.29 -6.13
C CYS A 11 -1.96 26.73 -7.17
N VAL A 12 -1.42 26.05 -8.18
CA VAL A 12 -2.20 25.10 -8.97
C VAL A 12 -2.53 23.95 -8.02
N TYR A 13 -3.49 24.17 -7.13
CA TYR A 13 -4.29 23.09 -6.60
C TYR A 13 -4.98 22.51 -7.84
N SER A 14 -4.47 21.39 -8.33
CA SER A 14 -5.20 20.55 -9.27
C SER A 14 -6.46 20.06 -8.56
N GLN A 15 -7.48 20.91 -8.52
CA GLN A 15 -8.84 20.51 -8.23
C GLN A 15 -9.22 19.50 -9.29
N GLY A 16 -9.37 18.24 -8.89
CA GLY A 16 -9.80 17.16 -9.77
C GLY A 16 -11.19 17.44 -10.33
N SER A 17 -11.28 17.53 -11.67
CA SER A 17 -12.41 17.10 -12.52
C SER A 17 -12.15 17.48 -13.99
N PRO A 18 -12.68 16.79 -15.03
CA PRO A 18 -13.69 15.70 -15.04
C PRO A 18 -13.32 14.47 -15.94
N LEU A 19 -12.04 14.25 -16.29
CA LEU A 19 -11.62 13.30 -17.34
C LEU A 19 -10.83 12.06 -16.84
N GLY A 20 -10.94 11.72 -15.56
CA GLY A 20 -10.20 10.61 -14.97
C GLY A 20 -8.88 11.05 -14.35
N CYS A 21 -8.49 10.37 -13.28
CA CYS A 21 -7.15 10.53 -12.72
C CYS A 21 -6.13 10.07 -13.77
N ARG A 22 -5.50 11.00 -14.48
CA ARG A 22 -4.59 10.64 -15.58
C ARG A 22 -3.45 9.73 -15.11
N TRP A 23 -2.97 9.92 -13.88
CA TRP A 23 -1.95 9.02 -13.32
C TRP A 23 -2.46 7.58 -13.17
N LEU A 24 -3.72 7.41 -12.78
CA LEU A 24 -4.35 6.12 -12.61
C LEU A 24 -4.37 5.38 -13.96
N ASP A 25 -4.81 6.02 -15.04
CA ASP A 25 -4.83 5.41 -16.37
C ASP A 25 -3.41 5.23 -16.98
N ASP A 26 -2.53 6.23 -16.85
CA ASP A 26 -1.24 6.24 -17.56
C ASP A 26 -0.12 5.47 -16.83
N LYS A 27 -0.17 5.37 -15.50
CA LYS A 27 0.98 5.02 -14.66
C LYS A 27 0.73 3.94 -13.62
N PHE A 28 -0.51 3.77 -13.14
CA PHE A 28 -0.78 2.83 -12.05
C PHE A 28 -0.27 1.42 -12.33
N ARG A 29 -0.56 0.87 -13.52
CA ARG A 29 -0.12 -0.49 -13.89
C ARG A 29 1.40 -0.65 -13.84
N LEU A 30 2.13 0.34 -14.35
CA LEU A 30 3.59 0.34 -14.34
C LEU A 30 4.14 0.38 -12.90
N TYR A 31 3.59 1.25 -12.06
CA TYR A 31 4.00 1.35 -10.66
C TYR A 31 3.69 0.08 -9.87
N SER A 32 2.53 -0.51 -10.10
CA SER A 32 2.10 -1.74 -9.47
C SER A 32 2.99 -2.92 -9.87
N GLN A 33 3.33 -3.05 -11.15
CA GLN A 33 4.31 -4.03 -11.63
C GLN A 33 5.68 -3.81 -10.99
N ASN A 34 6.19 -2.59 -11.02
CA ASN A 34 7.48 -2.24 -10.42
C ASN A 34 7.53 -2.56 -8.92
N SER A 35 6.45 -2.30 -8.16
CA SER A 35 6.42 -2.66 -6.73
C SER A 35 6.50 -4.16 -6.48
N LEU A 36 5.85 -4.98 -7.32
CA LEU A 36 5.92 -6.44 -7.21
C LEU A 36 7.31 -6.96 -7.62
N GLU A 37 7.88 -6.43 -8.71
CA GLU A 37 9.24 -6.77 -9.15
C GLU A 37 10.29 -6.42 -8.09
N LEU A 38 10.19 -5.24 -7.47
CA LEU A 38 11.09 -4.85 -6.38
C LEU A 38 10.95 -5.77 -5.16
N LEU A 39 9.73 -6.13 -4.79
CA LEU A 39 9.48 -7.04 -3.68
C LEU A 39 10.03 -8.45 -3.94
N ASP A 40 9.96 -8.94 -5.18
CA ASP A 40 10.53 -10.23 -5.59
C ASP A 40 12.06 -10.26 -5.45
N THR A 41 12.73 -9.11 -5.63
CA THR A 41 14.19 -9.03 -5.42
C THR A 41 14.62 -9.21 -3.95
N MET A 42 13.68 -9.17 -3.01
CA MET A 42 13.91 -9.33 -1.57
C MET A 42 13.71 -10.77 -1.07
N VAL A 43 13.39 -11.73 -1.94
CA VAL A 43 13.15 -13.13 -1.54
C VAL A 43 14.37 -13.73 -0.85
N ASN A 44 14.16 -14.34 0.33
CA ASN A 44 15.20 -15.09 1.02
C ASN A 44 14.98 -16.60 0.89
N ASN A 45 15.66 -17.22 -0.07
CA ASN A 45 15.57 -18.66 -0.37
C ASN A 45 16.09 -19.60 0.75
N SER A 46 16.64 -19.05 1.83
CA SER A 46 17.26 -19.84 2.91
C SER A 46 16.28 -20.23 4.02
N THR A 47 15.02 -19.78 3.94
CA THR A 47 14.02 -19.96 4.98
C THR A 47 12.84 -20.78 4.49
N ASN A 48 12.63 -21.96 5.09
CA ASN A 48 11.32 -22.60 5.05
C ASN A 48 10.44 -21.87 6.08
N SER A 49 9.65 -20.91 5.62
CA SER A 49 8.64 -20.23 6.42
C SER A 49 7.35 -21.06 6.41
N SER A 50 6.88 -21.46 7.59
CA SER A 50 5.55 -22.05 7.74
C SER A 50 4.92 -21.55 9.03
N VAL A 51 3.70 -21.03 8.93
CA VAL A 51 2.90 -20.59 10.08
C VAL A 51 1.95 -21.71 10.46
N GLU A 52 1.90 -22.04 11.75
CA GLU A 52 0.87 -22.94 12.26
C GLU A 52 -0.53 -22.36 11.98
N PRO A 53 -1.53 -23.15 11.58
CA PRO A 53 -2.84 -22.63 11.16
C PRO A 53 -3.54 -21.71 12.18
N GLU A 54 -3.27 -21.91 13.47
CA GLU A 54 -3.83 -21.13 14.58
C GLU A 54 -3.25 -19.71 14.67
N GLU A 55 -2.13 -19.46 14.01
CA GLU A 55 -1.38 -18.20 14.03
C GLU A 55 -1.57 -17.40 12.73
N MET A 56 -2.36 -17.93 11.79
CA MET A 56 -2.63 -17.28 10.51
C MET A 56 -3.35 -15.95 10.73
N VAL A 57 -2.69 -14.86 10.33
CA VAL A 57 -3.30 -13.52 10.32
C VAL A 57 -4.03 -13.36 8.99
N ILE A 58 -5.36 -13.48 9.01
CA ILE A 58 -6.17 -13.46 7.79
C ILE A 58 -6.60 -12.04 7.47
N PHE A 59 -6.36 -11.60 6.23
CA PHE A 59 -6.84 -10.31 5.74
C PHE A 59 -8.37 -10.21 5.81
N PRO A 60 -8.96 -9.06 6.17
CA PRO A 60 -10.42 -8.87 6.22
C PRO A 60 -11.11 -8.99 4.83
N GLN A 61 -11.32 -10.22 4.36
CA GLN A 61 -11.83 -10.48 3.00
C GLN A 61 -13.23 -9.92 2.75
N GLU A 62 -14.06 -9.81 3.79
CA GLU A 62 -15.38 -9.21 3.66
C GLU A 62 -15.28 -7.72 3.34
N LEU A 63 -14.38 -6.99 4.00
CA LEU A 63 -14.09 -5.59 3.70
C LEU A 63 -13.66 -5.43 2.24
N TYR A 64 -12.71 -6.25 1.79
CA TYR A 64 -12.27 -6.24 0.40
C TYR A 64 -13.42 -6.44 -0.58
N ARG A 65 -14.27 -7.44 -0.35
CA ARG A 65 -15.41 -7.77 -1.22
C ARG A 65 -16.45 -6.65 -1.26
N GLN A 66 -16.70 -6.00 -0.12
CA GLN A 66 -17.59 -4.86 -0.04
C GLN A 66 -17.02 -3.67 -0.81
N THR A 67 -15.75 -3.34 -0.59
CA THR A 67 -15.08 -2.23 -1.29
C THR A 67 -14.97 -2.49 -2.79
N PHE A 68 -14.81 -3.74 -3.23
CA PHE A 68 -14.74 -4.09 -4.66
C PHE A 68 -15.99 -3.62 -5.45
N ASN A 69 -17.15 -3.59 -4.80
CA ASN A 69 -18.41 -3.13 -5.38
C ASN A 69 -18.80 -1.70 -4.96
N ALA A 70 -17.96 -1.03 -4.17
CA ALA A 70 -18.19 0.31 -3.66
C ALA A 70 -17.73 1.39 -4.66
N SER A 71 -17.74 2.65 -4.22
CA SER A 71 -17.38 3.79 -5.09
C SER A 71 -15.91 3.77 -5.49
N ALA A 72 -15.56 4.54 -6.53
CA ALA A 72 -14.16 4.70 -6.93
C ALA A 72 -13.30 5.27 -5.78
N GLU A 73 -13.84 6.20 -4.99
CA GLU A 73 -13.13 6.75 -3.84
C GLU A 73 -12.87 5.70 -2.77
N ASP A 74 -13.84 4.83 -2.46
CA ASP A 74 -13.65 3.76 -1.46
C ASP A 74 -12.53 2.79 -1.88
N LYS A 75 -12.47 2.46 -3.18
CA LYS A 75 -11.43 1.59 -3.74
C LYS A 75 -10.05 2.22 -3.67
N LEU A 76 -9.93 3.50 -4.07
CA LEU A 76 -8.69 4.26 -4.00
C LEU A 76 -8.23 4.43 -2.54
N ALA A 77 -9.16 4.74 -1.62
CA ALA A 77 -8.88 4.92 -0.21
C ALA A 77 -8.37 3.63 0.45
N LEU A 78 -9.02 2.48 0.17
CA LEU A 78 -8.57 1.19 0.71
C LEU A 78 -7.19 0.82 0.17
N ALA A 79 -6.95 0.98 -1.13
CA ALA A 79 -5.65 0.68 -1.74
C ALA A 79 -4.54 1.57 -1.17
N ALA A 80 -4.77 2.88 -1.08
CA ALA A 80 -3.81 3.81 -0.48
C ALA A 80 -3.58 3.53 1.01
N GLN A 81 -4.61 3.10 1.76
CA GLN A 81 -4.43 2.72 3.16
C GLN A 81 -3.54 1.48 3.28
N ILE A 82 -3.81 0.42 2.52
CA ILE A 82 -3.01 -0.81 2.54
C ILE A 82 -1.55 -0.50 2.23
N MET A 83 -1.26 0.29 1.19
CA MET A 83 0.11 0.68 0.84
C MET A 83 0.80 1.47 1.96
N ASN A 84 0.10 2.40 2.61
CA ASN A 84 0.66 3.16 3.73
C ASN A 84 0.95 2.28 4.95
N GLU A 85 0.07 1.34 5.26
CA GLU A 85 0.28 0.39 6.37
C GLU A 85 1.42 -0.59 6.06
N THR A 86 1.56 -1.01 4.79
CA THR A 86 2.73 -1.78 4.33
C THR A 86 4.02 -0.98 4.51
N VAL A 87 4.04 0.31 4.13
CA VAL A 87 5.21 1.17 4.34
C VAL A 87 5.55 1.27 5.83
N ALA A 88 4.55 1.49 6.69
CA ALA A 88 4.76 1.55 8.14
C ALA A 88 5.32 0.23 8.70
N LEU A 89 4.84 -0.91 8.21
CA LEU A 89 5.32 -2.23 8.60
C LEU A 89 6.78 -2.44 8.17
N LEU A 90 7.14 -2.08 6.93
CA LEU A 90 8.52 -2.19 6.41
C LEU A 90 9.52 -1.27 7.13
N MET A 91 9.03 -0.20 7.78
CA MET A 91 9.85 0.68 8.61
C MET A 91 10.13 0.12 10.02
N GLU A 92 9.51 -1.01 10.41
CA GLU A 92 9.92 -1.73 11.62
C GLU A 92 11.32 -2.34 11.47
N ASP A 93 11.87 -2.89 12.57
CA ASP A 93 13.19 -3.52 12.58
C ASP A 93 13.22 -4.78 11.69
N HIS A 94 13.81 -4.63 10.52
CA HIS A 94 14.00 -5.69 9.54
C HIS A 94 15.43 -6.22 9.48
N SER A 95 16.25 -5.94 10.50
CA SER A 95 17.63 -6.43 10.58
C SER A 95 17.73 -7.96 10.51
N GLY A 96 16.72 -8.68 11.02
CA GLY A 96 16.65 -10.13 10.94
C GLY A 96 16.30 -10.69 9.55
N ALA A 97 15.77 -9.87 8.64
CA ALA A 97 15.38 -10.29 7.30
C ALA A 97 16.58 -10.60 6.38
N SER A 98 17.74 -10.01 6.67
CA SER A 98 18.94 -10.03 5.81
C SER A 98 18.72 -9.42 4.41
N TRP A 99 17.70 -8.57 4.25
CA TRP A 99 17.44 -7.83 3.03
C TRP A 99 18.48 -6.74 2.80
N ASP A 100 18.73 -6.40 1.53
CA ASP A 100 19.52 -5.22 1.20
C ASP A 100 18.69 -3.96 1.51
N GLU A 101 19.20 -3.10 2.38
CA GLU A 101 18.55 -1.84 2.81
C GLU A 101 18.07 -0.98 1.63
N LYS A 102 18.83 -0.97 0.53
CA LYS A 102 18.45 -0.20 -0.67
C LYS A 102 17.25 -0.83 -1.37
N GLN A 103 17.10 -2.15 -1.34
CA GLN A 103 15.90 -2.80 -1.87
C GLN A 103 14.66 -2.42 -1.05
N VAL A 104 14.76 -2.45 0.27
CA VAL A 104 13.69 -2.02 1.19
C VAL A 104 13.32 -0.56 0.92
N GLU A 105 14.31 0.32 0.82
CA GLU A 105 14.11 1.74 0.50
C GLU A 105 13.40 1.93 -0.84
N ASN A 106 13.76 1.18 -1.88
CA ASN A 106 13.09 1.24 -3.18
C ASN A 106 11.62 0.82 -3.09
N VAL A 107 11.31 -0.24 -2.34
CA VAL A 107 9.92 -0.70 -2.12
C VAL A 107 9.13 0.36 -1.35
N ILE A 108 9.67 0.89 -0.26
CA ILE A 108 9.05 1.97 0.51
C ILE A 108 8.74 3.17 -0.41
N ASN A 109 9.73 3.62 -1.18
CA ASN A 109 9.59 4.79 -2.05
C ASN A 109 8.52 4.59 -3.13
N VAL A 110 8.47 3.43 -3.79
CA VAL A 110 7.45 3.17 -4.83
C VAL A 110 6.05 3.05 -4.23
N LEU A 111 5.91 2.45 -3.04
CA LEU A 111 4.61 2.31 -2.38
C LEU A 111 4.09 3.64 -1.83
N THR A 112 4.96 4.46 -1.22
CA THR A 112 4.61 5.83 -0.81
C THR A 112 4.15 6.65 -2.01
N GLN A 113 4.89 6.63 -3.13
CA GLN A 113 4.48 7.33 -4.34
C GLN A 113 3.14 6.83 -4.88
N GLN A 114 2.88 5.53 -4.87
CA GLN A 114 1.57 5.00 -5.29
C GLN A 114 0.46 5.50 -4.37
N ALA A 115 0.62 5.40 -3.05
CA ALA A 115 -0.37 5.84 -2.09
C ALA A 115 -0.70 7.34 -2.24
N ASP A 116 0.33 8.19 -2.36
CA ASP A 116 0.16 9.63 -2.55
C ASP A 116 -0.58 9.96 -3.84
N ASN A 117 -0.24 9.29 -4.94
CA ASN A 117 -0.92 9.50 -6.23
C ASN A 117 -2.37 9.00 -6.22
N LEU A 118 -2.66 7.87 -5.56
CA LEU A 118 -4.04 7.40 -5.38
C LEU A 118 -4.86 8.40 -4.56
N GLN A 119 -4.27 8.97 -3.51
CA GLN A 119 -4.92 10.00 -2.69
C GLN A 119 -5.16 11.30 -3.45
N ALA A 120 -4.20 11.74 -4.26
CA ALA A 120 -4.34 12.92 -5.12
C ALA A 120 -5.46 12.79 -6.15
N CYS A 121 -5.93 11.58 -6.39
CA CYS A 121 -7.01 11.28 -7.35
C CYS A 121 -8.39 11.18 -6.72
N MET A 122 -8.50 11.27 -5.39
CA MET A 122 -9.76 11.38 -4.68
C MET A 122 -10.21 12.84 -4.63
N VAL A 123 -11.53 13.10 -4.67
CA VAL A 123 -12.07 14.46 -4.56
C VAL A 123 -12.04 14.91 -3.10
N SER A 124 -12.25 13.99 -2.16
CA SER A 124 -12.16 14.23 -0.73
C SER A 124 -10.92 13.55 -0.12
N PRO A 125 -9.86 14.31 0.24
CA PRO A 125 -8.63 13.74 0.80
C PRO A 125 -8.79 13.21 2.25
N GLY A 126 -10.00 13.30 2.83
CA GLY A 126 -10.29 12.94 4.22
C GLY A 126 -11.07 11.64 4.40
N HIS A 127 -10.94 10.67 3.48
CA HIS A 127 -11.65 9.39 3.61
C HIS A 127 -11.27 8.69 4.92
N LYS A 128 -12.27 8.23 5.68
CA LYS A 128 -12.03 7.61 6.99
C LYS A 128 -11.21 6.33 6.79
N ARG A 129 -10.09 6.22 7.49
CA ARG A 129 -9.29 4.99 7.54
C ARG A 129 -10.12 3.83 8.12
N SER A 130 -9.98 2.65 7.53
CA SER A 130 -10.56 1.42 8.04
C SER A 130 -9.81 0.93 9.27
N GLU A 131 -10.51 0.88 10.40
CA GLU A 131 -10.00 0.30 11.66
C GLU A 131 -9.73 -1.20 11.53
N GLU A 132 -10.39 -1.90 10.59
CA GLU A 132 -10.13 -3.32 10.32
C GLU A 132 -8.77 -3.54 9.66
N VAL A 133 -8.41 -2.69 8.71
CA VAL A 133 -7.08 -2.72 8.07
C VAL A 133 -5.99 -2.37 9.10
N GLU A 134 -6.21 -1.33 9.90
CA GLU A 134 -5.26 -0.97 10.96
C GLU A 134 -5.06 -2.12 11.96
N ARG A 135 -6.16 -2.76 12.40
CA ARG A 135 -6.08 -3.93 13.30
C ARG A 135 -5.39 -5.12 12.64
N TYR A 136 -5.59 -5.30 11.34
CA TYR A 136 -4.95 -6.36 10.56
C TYR A 136 -3.42 -6.19 10.53
N PHE A 137 -2.92 -5.02 10.16
CA PHE A 137 -1.48 -4.74 10.16
C PHE A 137 -0.86 -4.78 11.56
N ASN A 138 -1.59 -4.32 12.58
CA ASN A 138 -1.18 -4.49 13.98
C ASN A 138 -1.03 -5.98 14.37
N ARG A 139 -1.86 -6.88 13.81
CA ARG A 139 -1.71 -8.32 14.05
C ARG A 139 -0.50 -8.90 13.31
N LEU A 140 -0.21 -8.44 12.09
CA LEU A 140 1.03 -8.83 11.39
C LEU A 140 2.27 -8.46 12.21
N SER A 141 2.35 -7.22 12.68
CA SER A 141 3.44 -6.77 13.57
C SER A 141 3.53 -7.58 14.86
N ASN A 142 2.41 -7.73 15.60
CA ASN A 142 2.47 -8.33 16.93
C ASN A 142 2.52 -9.87 16.92
N HIS A 143 1.79 -10.53 16.02
CA HIS A 143 1.63 -11.99 16.04
C HIS A 143 2.60 -12.73 15.13
N ILE A 144 3.14 -12.06 14.11
CA ILE A 144 4.18 -12.63 13.24
C ILE A 144 5.54 -12.06 13.65
N LEU A 145 5.79 -10.77 13.41
CA LEU A 145 7.12 -10.18 13.60
C LEU A 145 7.60 -10.30 15.05
N LYS A 146 6.88 -9.73 16.03
CA LYS A 146 7.32 -9.74 17.43
C LYS A 146 7.37 -11.13 18.04
N LYS A 147 6.42 -12.00 17.69
CA LYS A 147 6.35 -13.36 18.25
C LYS A 147 7.50 -14.24 17.74
N MET A 148 7.90 -14.04 16.49
CA MET A 148 9.01 -14.74 15.85
C MET A 148 10.33 -13.94 15.93
N ASP A 149 10.40 -12.99 16.87
CA ASP A 149 11.58 -12.18 17.18
C ASP A 149 12.23 -11.51 15.95
N TYR A 150 11.38 -10.98 15.05
CA TYR A 150 11.79 -10.31 13.81
C TYR A 150 12.73 -11.16 12.94
N SER A 151 12.65 -12.49 13.06
CA SER A 151 13.51 -13.43 12.32
C SER A 151 13.31 -13.37 10.80
N ALA A 152 14.30 -13.87 10.06
CA ALA A 152 14.21 -14.01 8.60
C ALA A 152 12.94 -14.74 8.13
N ALA A 153 12.55 -15.80 8.84
CA ALA A 153 11.33 -16.56 8.52
C ALA A 153 10.05 -15.72 8.74
N ALA A 154 10.03 -14.86 9.75
CA ALA A 154 8.91 -13.95 10.01
C ALA A 154 8.77 -12.93 8.87
N TRP A 155 9.89 -12.35 8.44
CA TRP A 155 9.91 -11.38 7.36
C TRP A 155 9.58 -11.97 6.00
N GLU A 156 9.94 -13.23 5.74
CA GLU A 156 9.53 -13.91 4.52
C GLU A 156 7.99 -14.10 4.47
N LEU A 157 7.36 -14.45 5.60
CA LEU A 157 5.89 -14.52 5.70
C LEU A 157 5.24 -13.15 5.46
N ILE A 158 5.81 -12.09 6.02
CA ILE A 158 5.34 -10.73 5.79
C ILE A 158 5.51 -10.33 4.32
N ARG A 159 6.61 -10.71 3.67
CA ARG A 159 6.85 -10.42 2.25
C ARG A 159 5.79 -11.09 1.36
N GLU A 160 5.50 -12.36 1.57
CA GLU A 160 4.45 -13.10 0.84
C GLU A 160 3.05 -12.50 1.07
N GLU A 161 2.77 -12.07 2.30
CA GLU A 161 1.51 -11.39 2.60
C GLU A 161 1.44 -10.00 1.93
N ILE A 162 2.52 -9.23 1.95
CA ILE A 162 2.60 -7.95 1.23
C ILE A 162 2.37 -8.18 -0.27
N GLU A 163 2.98 -9.20 -0.87
CA GLU A 163 2.78 -9.55 -2.28
C GLU A 163 1.29 -9.80 -2.58
N THR A 164 0.63 -10.59 -1.74
CA THR A 164 -0.82 -10.86 -1.83
C THR A 164 -1.65 -9.58 -1.74
N LEU A 165 -1.34 -8.69 -0.78
CA LEU A 165 -2.03 -7.41 -0.60
C LEU A 165 -1.81 -6.47 -1.81
N LEU A 166 -0.60 -6.42 -2.36
CA LEU A 166 -0.29 -5.63 -3.55
C LEU A 166 -1.02 -6.15 -4.79
N MET A 167 -1.16 -7.47 -4.94
CA MET A 167 -1.99 -8.06 -5.99
C MET A 167 -3.47 -7.74 -5.82
N GLN A 168 -4.00 -7.81 -4.59
CA GLN A 168 -5.40 -7.44 -4.30
C GLN A 168 -5.66 -5.97 -4.59
N THR A 169 -4.78 -5.07 -4.17
CA THR A 169 -4.90 -3.63 -4.49
C THR A 169 -4.78 -3.36 -5.99
N HIS A 170 -3.89 -4.05 -6.70
CA HIS A 170 -3.80 -3.99 -8.16
C HIS A 170 -5.14 -4.33 -8.82
N LEU A 171 -5.75 -5.44 -8.42
CA LEU A 171 -7.04 -5.88 -8.96
C LEU A 171 -8.15 -4.89 -8.64
N LEU A 172 -8.22 -4.43 -7.39
CA LEU A 172 -9.22 -3.48 -6.91
C LEU A 172 -9.19 -2.18 -7.72
N VAL A 173 -8.00 -1.59 -7.86
CA VAL A 173 -7.79 -0.33 -8.57
C VAL A 173 -7.91 -0.51 -10.08
N SER A 174 -7.52 -1.67 -10.63
CA SER A 174 -7.67 -1.97 -12.06
C SER A 174 -9.11 -1.95 -12.54
N THR A 175 -10.10 -2.13 -11.65
CA THR A 175 -11.53 -2.00 -12.00
C THR A 175 -11.94 -0.57 -12.37
N LEU A 176 -11.12 0.42 -12.04
CA LEU A 176 -11.35 1.84 -12.31
C LEU A 176 -10.66 2.32 -13.59
N LEU A 177 -9.77 1.51 -14.15
CA LEU A 177 -8.98 1.88 -15.32
C LEU A 177 -9.84 1.82 -16.58
N SER A 178 -9.63 2.78 -17.46
CA SER A 178 -10.17 2.71 -18.82
C SER A 178 -9.66 1.42 -19.49
N THR A 179 -10.54 0.70 -20.19
CA THR A 179 -10.09 -0.41 -21.04
C THR A 179 -9.20 0.14 -22.15
N PRO A 180 -8.09 -0.54 -22.51
CA PRO A 180 -7.25 -0.11 -23.63
C PRO A 180 -8.03 -0.07 -24.95
#